data_AF-A0A0F8R6B7-F1
#
_entry.id   AF-A0A0F8R6B7-F1
#
_cell.length_a   1.000
_cell.length_b   1.000
_cell.length_c   1.000
_cell.angle_alpha   90.00
_cell.angle_beta   90.00
_cell.angle_gamma   90.00
#
_symmetry.space_group_name_H-M   'P 1'
#
loop_
_entity.id
_entity.type
_entity.pdbx_description
1 polymer ?
#
loop_
_entity_poly.entity_id
_entity_poly.type
_entity_poly.pdbx_seq_one_letter_code
_entity_poly.pdbx_strand_id
1 'polypeptide(L)'
;MDLFYPFPASRMDLIEERRAFVADYLKIADVLSADKEFIALLLRVKKLKPVPGNLRARDRIILSGDRKILDAARERFQAFLTVQAVESFSEFVDLARGYSSVIVFDDNFLSFDLPEGLEPELFQDPSKAEFWQILPEVELAFFARNLDCVLACLNIVSTLRIAGFSFFEDLSDAELEDLKTALLKVGEDGKPVEGLDPELDRLETALKNLDPILTSTLNEANQRMNRTLEASSLTLSGQELIKLVSGGMEIKDLLAKELQRVYTGEIEALKEELSEKLDFQKQEKLMLDSLFSDEISYPLRAEQAQLQLFRQKLSMSLEKTRLSRKRELAKTLSVFRQPVEKLVKEILDFDLGFSIACFASQFRLKMPVIVPEAGIGFEAGENLFLKARYGEIDPVSYSVGKTSFSPVDMENRVVLLSGVNSGGKTSLLELLAQCVVLGHMGFPVPAMKLELGPVEEFYYFGKSKGTLDAGAFETTLKQFSVLSEASGKLVLADELESITEPGASARIIAGILEYLARSEESLGIFVSHLSELILENTETEIRVDGIEAEGLDSSLELIVNRNPIYNRVARSTPELIVERLLRKTTGKEQEFYAHLKNKFKN
;
A
#
# COMPACT_ATOMS: atom_id res chain seq x y z
N MET A 1 -11.72 13.17 -1.02
CA MET A 1 -11.76 13.59 -2.44
C MET A 1 -11.70 12.34 -3.31
N ASP A 2 -12.60 11.39 -3.13
CA ASP A 2 -12.17 9.99 -3.32
C ASP A 2 -12.27 9.49 -4.77
N LEU A 3 -12.82 10.28 -5.69
CA LEU A 3 -12.90 9.95 -7.12
C LEU A 3 -12.71 11.21 -7.99
N PHE A 4 -11.67 11.23 -8.83
CA PHE A 4 -11.36 12.30 -9.78
C PHE A 4 -12.28 12.23 -11.02
N TYR A 5 -13.60 12.35 -10.84
CA TYR A 5 -14.53 12.51 -11.98
C TYR A 5 -14.52 13.94 -12.52
N PRO A 6 -14.75 14.15 -13.83
CA PRO A 6 -14.92 15.50 -14.36
C PRO A 6 -16.10 16.19 -13.68
N PHE A 7 -15.90 17.46 -13.32
CA PHE A 7 -16.96 18.29 -12.76
C PHE A 7 -17.56 19.23 -13.81
N PRO A 8 -18.85 19.59 -13.69
CA PRO A 8 -19.43 20.63 -14.53
C PRO A 8 -18.80 22.00 -14.23
N ALA A 9 -18.90 22.93 -15.17
CA ALA A 9 -18.41 24.30 -15.00
C ALA A 9 -18.99 25.02 -13.77
N SER A 10 -20.23 24.71 -13.38
CA SER A 10 -20.85 25.19 -12.14
C SER A 10 -20.08 24.83 -10.86
N ARG A 11 -19.15 23.88 -10.92
CA ARG A 11 -18.27 23.43 -9.82
C ARG A 11 -16.79 23.72 -10.10
N MET A 12 -16.51 24.84 -10.76
CA MET A 12 -15.14 25.29 -11.06
C MET A 12 -14.26 25.46 -9.80
N ASP A 13 -14.88 25.77 -8.65
CA ASP A 13 -14.23 25.81 -7.35
C ASP A 13 -13.48 24.50 -7.03
N LEU A 14 -14.13 23.35 -7.25
CA LEU A 14 -13.53 22.04 -7.02
C LEU A 14 -12.49 21.67 -8.09
N ILE A 15 -12.67 22.15 -9.33
CA ILE A 15 -11.70 21.93 -10.41
C ILE A 15 -10.41 22.66 -10.09
N GLU A 16 -10.48 23.92 -9.62
CA GLU A 16 -9.30 24.69 -9.21
C GLU A 16 -8.62 24.11 -7.96
N GLU A 17 -9.38 23.61 -6.99
CA GLU A 17 -8.81 22.90 -5.83
C GLU A 17 -7.99 21.68 -6.27
N ARG A 18 -8.51 20.88 -7.22
CA ARG A 18 -7.79 19.75 -7.79
C ARG A 18 -6.59 20.16 -8.63
N ARG A 19 -6.70 21.26 -9.39
CA ARG A 19 -5.58 21.81 -10.17
C ARG A 19 -4.42 22.19 -9.26
N ALA A 20 -4.71 22.88 -8.16
CA ALA A 20 -3.70 23.24 -7.15
C ALA A 20 -3.05 21.97 -6.56
N PHE A 21 -3.87 21.00 -6.13
CA PHE A 21 -3.38 19.71 -5.64
C PHE A 21 -2.44 19.03 -6.64
N VAL A 22 -2.86 18.82 -7.90
CA VAL A 22 -2.05 18.14 -8.92
C VAL A 22 -0.79 18.93 -9.28
N ALA A 23 -0.86 20.27 -9.31
CA ALA A 23 0.28 21.11 -9.68
C ALA A 23 1.48 20.96 -8.73
N ASP A 24 1.24 20.70 -7.45
CA ASP A 24 2.32 20.46 -6.48
C ASP A 24 3.05 19.14 -6.77
N TYR A 25 2.32 18.08 -7.16
CA TYR A 25 2.93 16.79 -7.51
C TYR A 25 3.69 16.81 -8.83
N LEU A 26 3.32 17.67 -9.79
CA LEU A 26 4.06 17.79 -11.06
C LEU A 26 5.53 18.13 -10.84
N LYS A 27 5.81 19.04 -9.90
CA LYS A 27 7.19 19.40 -9.52
C LYS A 27 7.95 18.24 -8.90
N ILE A 28 7.27 17.40 -8.12
CA ILE A 28 7.85 16.23 -7.47
C ILE A 28 8.16 15.15 -8.51
N ALA A 29 7.24 14.91 -9.45
CA ALA A 29 7.42 13.94 -10.53
C ALA A 29 8.59 14.30 -11.45
N ASP A 30 8.82 15.58 -11.74
CA ASP A 30 9.98 16.01 -12.54
C ASP A 30 11.32 15.55 -11.94
N VAL A 31 11.38 15.37 -10.61
CA VAL A 31 12.59 14.91 -9.90
C VAL A 31 12.59 13.40 -9.69
N LEU A 32 11.47 12.81 -9.24
CA LEU A 32 11.42 11.44 -8.72
C LEU A 32 10.78 10.42 -9.68
N SER A 33 10.14 10.83 -10.77
CA SER A 33 9.45 9.88 -11.68
C SER A 33 10.39 8.90 -12.39
N ALA A 34 11.67 9.23 -12.51
CA ALA A 34 12.69 8.34 -13.07
C ALA A 34 13.32 7.39 -12.02
N ASP A 35 13.07 7.63 -10.73
CA ASP A 35 13.64 6.84 -9.64
C ASP A 35 12.83 5.55 -9.44
N LYS A 36 13.39 4.45 -9.94
CA LYS A 36 12.79 3.12 -9.83
C LYS A 36 12.73 2.60 -8.39
N GLU A 37 13.66 3.00 -7.53
CA GLU A 37 13.67 2.57 -6.13
C GLU A 37 12.54 3.26 -5.37
N PHE A 38 12.34 4.56 -5.61
CA PHE A 38 11.22 5.32 -5.04
C PHE A 38 9.86 4.74 -5.45
N ILE A 39 9.67 4.43 -6.74
CA ILE A 39 8.43 3.79 -7.23
C ILE A 39 8.23 2.40 -6.60
N ALA A 40 9.30 1.62 -6.44
CA ALA A 40 9.21 0.31 -5.80
C ALA A 40 8.79 0.39 -4.32
N LEU A 41 9.16 1.47 -3.61
CA LEU A 41 8.69 1.73 -2.25
C LEU A 41 7.18 2.00 -2.22
N LEU A 42 6.66 2.84 -3.12
CA LEU A 42 5.22 3.16 -3.19
C LEU A 42 4.35 1.90 -3.37
N LEU A 43 4.78 0.95 -4.21
CA LEU A 43 4.07 -0.32 -4.42
C LEU A 43 3.95 -1.21 -3.15
N ARG A 44 4.80 -0.97 -2.14
CA ARG A 44 4.75 -1.68 -0.85
C ARG A 44 3.76 -1.05 0.13
N VAL A 45 3.34 0.19 -0.10
CA VAL A 45 2.42 0.92 0.77
C VAL A 45 1.00 0.40 0.55
N LYS A 46 0.34 -0.03 1.64
CA LYS A 46 -1.01 -0.58 1.62
C LYS A 46 -1.78 -0.10 2.84
N LYS A 47 -3.10 -0.20 2.79
CA LYS A 47 -3.94 0.01 3.97
C LYS A 47 -3.47 -0.87 5.13
N LEU A 48 -3.27 -0.24 6.29
CA LEU A 48 -2.85 -0.91 7.51
C LEU A 48 -3.80 -2.05 7.88
N LYS A 49 -3.21 -3.21 8.18
CA LYS A 49 -3.93 -4.40 8.60
C LYS A 49 -4.19 -4.31 10.11
N PRO A 50 -5.42 -4.59 10.56
CA PRO A 50 -5.72 -4.61 11.99
C PRO A 50 -4.98 -5.76 12.69
N VAL A 51 -4.97 -5.73 14.02
CA VAL A 51 -4.42 -6.80 14.85
C VAL A 51 -5.12 -8.13 14.53
N PRO A 52 -4.39 -9.27 14.44
CA PRO A 52 -4.99 -10.57 14.19
C PRO A 52 -6.02 -10.95 15.26
N GLY A 53 -7.23 -11.33 14.84
CA GLY A 53 -8.30 -11.72 15.77
C GLY A 53 -8.06 -13.04 16.51
N ASN A 54 -7.04 -13.81 16.12
CA ASN A 54 -6.60 -15.04 16.78
C ASN A 54 -5.46 -14.81 17.79
N LEU A 55 -5.01 -13.57 17.96
CA LEU A 55 -3.97 -13.24 18.94
C LEU A 55 -4.51 -13.50 20.35
N ARG A 56 -3.90 -14.44 21.08
CA ARG A 56 -4.28 -14.74 22.45
C ARG A 56 -3.06 -15.02 23.32
N ALA A 57 -2.89 -14.23 24.37
CA ALA A 57 -1.94 -14.48 25.45
C ALA A 57 -2.46 -15.65 26.31
N ARG A 58 -1.68 -16.73 26.37
CA ARG A 58 -2.03 -17.95 27.13
C ARG A 58 -1.24 -18.10 28.42
N ASP A 59 -0.18 -17.31 28.55
CA ASP A 59 0.77 -17.23 29.66
C ASP A 59 0.29 -16.30 30.79
N ARG A 60 -0.81 -15.56 30.56
CA ARG A 60 -1.36 -14.56 31.48
C ARG A 60 -2.84 -14.75 31.80
N ILE A 61 -3.20 -14.33 33.01
CA ILE A 61 -4.58 -14.26 33.49
C ILE A 61 -4.82 -12.95 34.25
N ILE A 62 -6.01 -12.38 34.06
CA ILE A 62 -6.53 -11.33 34.95
C ILE A 62 -7.48 -11.99 35.95
N LEU A 63 -7.21 -11.78 37.23
CA LEU A 63 -8.04 -12.24 38.36
C LEU A 63 -8.58 -11.03 39.10
N SER A 64 -9.86 -11.06 39.49
CA SER A 64 -10.45 -10.03 40.34
C SER A 64 -11.60 -10.60 41.16
N GLY A 65 -11.70 -10.14 42.42
CA GLY A 65 -12.85 -10.42 43.29
C GLY A 65 -13.98 -9.38 43.17
N ASP A 66 -13.71 -8.23 42.56
CA ASP A 66 -14.70 -7.16 42.38
C ASP A 66 -15.39 -7.30 41.01
N ARG A 67 -16.72 -7.42 41.03
CA ARG A 67 -17.53 -7.60 39.82
C ARG A 67 -17.44 -6.42 38.84
N LYS A 68 -17.34 -5.18 39.32
CA LYS A 68 -17.22 -3.99 38.44
C LYS A 68 -15.88 -3.97 37.73
N ILE A 69 -14.81 -4.27 38.45
CA ILE A 69 -13.45 -4.36 37.91
C ILE A 69 -13.36 -5.50 36.89
N LEU A 70 -13.96 -6.64 37.21
CA LEU A 70 -14.04 -7.79 36.31
C LEU A 70 -14.78 -7.47 35.00
N ASP A 71 -15.93 -6.82 35.07
CA ASP A 71 -16.71 -6.46 33.88
C ASP A 71 -15.93 -5.47 32.99
N ALA A 72 -15.27 -4.47 33.59
CA ALA A 72 -14.40 -3.53 32.86
C ALA A 72 -13.18 -4.21 32.22
N ALA A 73 -12.53 -5.14 32.95
CA ALA A 73 -11.41 -5.93 32.41
C ALA A 73 -11.86 -6.87 31.29
N ARG A 74 -13.06 -7.46 31.39
CA ARG A 74 -13.62 -8.32 30.36
C ARG A 74 -13.87 -7.55 29.06
N GLU A 75 -14.48 -6.37 29.16
CA GLU A 75 -14.77 -5.53 28.00
C GLU A 75 -13.51 -5.18 27.20
N ARG A 76 -12.39 -4.88 27.88
CA ARG A 76 -11.13 -4.49 27.21
C ARG A 76 -10.26 -5.68 26.79
N PHE A 77 -10.14 -6.72 27.62
CA PHE A 77 -9.04 -7.69 27.51
C PHE A 77 -9.48 -9.13 27.21
N GLN A 78 -10.77 -9.49 27.38
CA GLN A 78 -11.23 -10.88 27.23
C GLN A 78 -11.01 -11.46 25.83
N ALA A 79 -10.96 -10.61 24.80
CA ALA A 79 -10.66 -11.02 23.44
C ALA A 79 -9.24 -11.59 23.29
N PHE A 80 -8.30 -11.15 24.12
CA PHE A 80 -6.88 -11.45 23.98
C PHE A 80 -6.30 -12.28 25.13
N LEU A 81 -6.90 -12.26 26.32
CA LEU A 81 -6.43 -13.05 27.47
C LEU A 81 -7.58 -13.52 28.36
N THR A 82 -7.29 -14.50 29.22
CA THR A 82 -8.30 -15.06 30.12
C THR A 82 -8.58 -14.11 31.29
N VAL A 83 -9.85 -13.77 31.51
CA VAL A 83 -10.30 -12.91 32.62
C VAL A 83 -11.28 -13.70 33.49
N GLN A 84 -10.92 -13.97 34.74
CA GLN A 84 -11.70 -14.80 35.66
C GLN A 84 -12.01 -14.10 36.98
N ALA A 85 -13.21 -14.40 37.50
CA ALA A 85 -13.64 -13.99 38.82
C ALA A 85 -13.01 -14.93 39.86
N VAL A 86 -12.73 -14.41 41.05
CA VAL A 86 -12.24 -15.22 42.17
C VAL A 86 -13.02 -14.88 43.43
N GLU A 87 -13.56 -15.90 44.10
CA GLU A 87 -14.37 -15.72 45.31
C GLU A 87 -13.57 -15.98 46.60
N SER A 88 -12.44 -16.70 46.51
CA SER A 88 -11.63 -17.07 47.68
C SER A 88 -10.12 -17.03 47.41
N PHE A 89 -9.33 -16.84 48.46
CA PHE A 89 -7.86 -16.86 48.36
C PHE A 89 -7.31 -18.22 47.88
N SER A 90 -7.94 -19.34 48.25
CA SER A 90 -7.53 -20.67 47.76
C SER A 90 -7.69 -20.76 46.24
N GLU A 91 -8.84 -20.32 45.72
CA GLU A 91 -9.11 -20.29 44.29
C GLU A 91 -8.14 -19.34 43.55
N PHE A 92 -7.81 -18.19 44.15
CA PHE A 92 -6.81 -17.26 43.62
C PHE A 92 -5.48 -17.98 43.39
N VAL A 93 -4.96 -18.66 44.41
CA VAL A 93 -3.68 -19.35 44.37
C VAL A 93 -3.69 -20.51 43.37
N ASP A 94 -4.78 -21.29 43.32
CA ASP A 94 -4.89 -22.43 42.42
C ASP A 94 -4.92 -22.01 40.94
N LEU A 95 -5.65 -20.94 40.60
CA LEU A 95 -5.66 -20.37 39.26
C LEU A 95 -4.32 -19.73 38.91
N ALA A 96 -3.76 -18.95 39.83
CA ALA A 96 -2.51 -18.23 39.65
C ALA A 96 -1.32 -19.14 39.33
N ARG A 97 -1.24 -20.33 39.94
CA ARG A 97 -0.18 -21.34 39.69
C ARG A 97 -0.13 -21.85 38.26
N GLY A 98 -1.22 -21.73 37.50
CA GLY A 98 -1.29 -22.17 36.11
C GLY A 98 -0.69 -21.19 35.09
N TYR A 99 -0.32 -19.98 35.51
CA TYR A 99 0.10 -18.89 34.62
C TYR A 99 1.46 -18.31 35.03
N SER A 100 2.22 -17.84 34.05
CA SER A 100 3.54 -17.23 34.27
C SER A 100 3.43 -15.80 34.80
N SER A 101 2.33 -15.10 34.51
CA SER A 101 2.07 -13.74 34.99
C SER A 101 0.59 -13.60 35.35
N VAL A 102 0.34 -13.09 36.55
CA VAL A 102 -0.99 -12.89 37.12
C VAL A 102 -1.20 -11.40 37.30
N ILE A 103 -2.30 -10.88 36.75
CA ILE A 103 -2.63 -9.46 36.77
C ILE A 103 -3.85 -9.26 37.66
N VAL A 104 -3.76 -8.31 38.57
CA VAL A 104 -4.87 -7.93 39.47
C VAL A 104 -5.09 -6.42 39.40
N PHE A 105 -6.34 -6.02 39.58
CA PHE A 105 -6.75 -4.60 39.60
C PHE A 105 -7.26 -4.13 40.96
N ASP A 106 -7.19 -5.03 41.94
CA ASP A 106 -7.60 -4.81 43.31
C ASP A 106 -6.59 -5.48 44.26
N ASP A 107 -6.54 -5.00 45.49
CA ASP A 107 -5.64 -5.46 46.54
C ASP A 107 -6.26 -6.53 47.45
N ASN A 108 -7.47 -7.00 47.15
CA ASN A 108 -8.23 -7.91 48.02
C ASN A 108 -7.44 -9.15 48.41
N PHE A 109 -6.70 -9.74 47.46
CA PHE A 109 -5.91 -10.97 47.67
C PHE A 109 -4.42 -10.72 47.86
N LEU A 110 -3.95 -9.47 47.73
CA LEU A 110 -2.53 -9.10 47.90
C LEU A 110 -2.13 -8.88 49.36
N SER A 111 -3.11 -8.76 50.26
CA SER A 111 -2.88 -8.59 51.70
C SER A 111 -2.51 -9.90 52.42
N PHE A 112 -2.61 -11.05 51.74
CA PHE A 112 -2.28 -12.36 52.29
C PHE A 112 -0.83 -12.77 51.96
N ASP A 113 -0.26 -13.67 52.76
CA ASP A 113 1.04 -14.28 52.46
C ASP A 113 0.94 -15.15 51.19
N LEU A 114 1.50 -14.65 50.10
CA LEU A 114 1.53 -15.33 48.80
C LEU A 114 2.57 -16.47 48.80
N PRO A 115 2.28 -17.61 48.15
CA PRO A 115 3.27 -18.68 47.98
C PRO A 115 4.55 -18.20 47.29
N GLU A 116 5.69 -18.83 47.63
CA GLU A 116 6.98 -18.52 46.99
C GLU A 116 6.88 -18.63 45.45
N GLY A 117 7.33 -17.59 44.75
CA GLY A 117 7.32 -17.51 43.29
C GLY A 117 6.04 -16.96 42.67
N LEU A 118 5.00 -16.69 43.47
CA LEU A 118 3.80 -15.99 43.00
C LEU A 118 3.90 -14.48 43.26
N GLU A 119 4.09 -13.71 42.19
CA GLU A 119 4.17 -12.24 42.24
C GLU A 119 3.11 -11.64 41.31
N PRO A 120 1.87 -11.41 41.79
CA PRO A 120 0.84 -10.77 41.00
C PRO A 120 1.16 -9.29 40.75
N GLU A 121 0.91 -8.81 39.53
CA GLU A 121 1.10 -7.42 39.15
C GLU A 121 -0.17 -6.61 39.42
N LEU A 122 -0.09 -5.63 40.31
CA LEU A 122 -1.20 -4.74 40.65
C LEU A 122 -1.26 -3.53 39.70
N PHE A 123 -2.41 -3.34 39.07
CA PHE A 123 -2.78 -2.13 38.34
C PHE A 123 -3.96 -1.44 39.04
N GLN A 124 -4.10 -0.12 38.92
CA GLN A 124 -5.14 0.59 39.69
C GLN A 124 -6.53 0.47 39.07
N ASP A 125 -6.64 0.69 37.75
CA ASP A 125 -7.93 0.82 37.07
C ASP A 125 -7.86 0.13 35.70
N PRO A 126 -8.71 -0.88 35.44
CA PRO A 126 -8.79 -1.53 34.14
C PRO A 126 -9.04 -0.57 33.00
N SER A 127 -9.65 0.59 33.22
CA SER A 127 -10.01 1.57 32.18
C SER A 127 -8.85 2.50 31.82
N LYS A 128 -7.93 2.74 32.76
CA LYS A 128 -6.78 3.64 32.58
C LYS A 128 -5.48 2.91 32.26
N ALA A 129 -5.45 1.59 32.46
CA ALA A 129 -4.28 0.80 32.11
C ALA A 129 -4.02 0.88 30.59
N GLU A 130 -2.77 1.14 30.23
CA GLU A 130 -2.35 1.18 28.84
C GLU A 130 -2.29 -0.25 28.28
N PHE A 131 -2.70 -0.43 27.02
CA PHE A 131 -2.74 -1.77 26.42
C PHE A 131 -1.36 -2.42 26.40
N TRP A 132 -0.29 -1.67 26.16
CA TRP A 132 1.08 -2.21 26.14
C TRP A 132 1.56 -2.71 27.50
N GLN A 133 0.98 -2.25 28.62
CA GLN A 133 1.34 -2.74 29.96
C GLN A 133 0.81 -4.15 30.18
N ILE A 134 -0.40 -4.43 29.72
CA ILE A 134 -1.09 -5.71 29.97
C ILE A 134 -0.84 -6.68 28.83
N LEU A 135 -0.90 -6.19 27.59
CA LEU A 135 -0.81 -6.91 26.32
C LEU A 135 0.09 -6.17 25.30
N PRO A 136 1.41 -6.11 25.53
CA PRO A 136 2.34 -5.56 24.55
C PRO A 136 2.24 -6.25 23.18
N GLU A 137 1.84 -7.53 23.13
CA GLU A 137 1.66 -8.29 21.89
C GLU A 137 0.65 -7.67 20.93
N VAL A 138 -0.36 -6.95 21.42
CA VAL A 138 -1.34 -6.29 20.56
C VAL A 138 -0.68 -5.18 19.74
N GLU A 139 0.15 -4.36 20.39
CA GLU A 139 0.92 -3.31 19.72
C GLU A 139 2.02 -3.91 18.83
N LEU A 140 2.79 -4.86 19.34
CA LEU A 140 3.87 -5.49 18.56
C LEU A 140 3.34 -6.24 17.34
N ALA A 141 2.20 -6.94 17.45
CA ALA A 141 1.58 -7.63 16.32
C ALA A 141 1.06 -6.65 15.26
N PHE A 142 0.57 -5.47 15.67
CA PHE A 142 0.19 -4.43 14.72
C PHE A 142 1.39 -3.95 13.90
N PHE A 143 2.51 -3.62 14.55
CA PHE A 143 3.70 -3.17 13.86
C PHE A 143 4.37 -4.28 13.06
N ALA A 144 4.51 -5.49 13.59
CA ALA A 144 5.08 -6.62 12.87
C ALA A 144 4.31 -6.94 11.58
N ARG A 145 2.96 -6.95 11.65
CA ARG A 145 2.10 -7.23 10.48
C ARG A 145 2.18 -6.16 9.40
N ASN A 146 2.52 -4.94 9.77
CA ASN A 146 2.60 -3.78 8.89
C ASN A 146 4.04 -3.29 8.67
N LEU A 147 5.04 -4.06 9.12
CA LEU A 147 6.45 -3.63 9.20
C LEU A 147 6.96 -3.14 7.85
N ASP A 148 6.78 -3.96 6.81
CA ASP A 148 7.16 -3.62 5.43
C ASP A 148 6.53 -2.32 4.94
N CYS A 149 5.25 -2.11 5.25
CA CYS A 149 4.51 -0.93 4.82
C CYS A 149 5.01 0.31 5.56
N VAL A 150 5.20 0.22 6.88
CA VAL A 150 5.66 1.36 7.69
C VAL A 150 7.10 1.72 7.33
N LEU A 151 8.00 0.75 7.15
CA LEU A 151 9.37 1.01 6.72
C LEU A 151 9.42 1.64 5.32
N ALA A 152 8.58 1.17 4.38
CA ALA A 152 8.47 1.80 3.06
C ALA A 152 8.02 3.26 3.18
N CYS A 153 7.00 3.53 4.02
CA CYS A 153 6.54 4.87 4.31
C CYS A 153 7.64 5.79 4.85
N LEU A 154 8.40 5.32 5.85
CA LEU A 154 9.51 6.11 6.43
C LEU A 154 10.57 6.45 5.38
N ASN A 155 10.96 5.48 4.56
CA ASN A 155 11.93 5.71 3.49
C ASN A 155 11.40 6.71 2.44
N ILE A 156 10.10 6.65 2.09
CA ILE A 156 9.47 7.61 1.19
C ILE A 156 9.57 9.03 1.76
N VAL A 157 9.22 9.23 3.03
CA VAL A 157 9.33 10.55 3.69
C VAL A 157 10.77 11.05 3.68
N SER A 158 11.74 10.21 4.05
CA SER A 158 13.15 10.57 4.03
C SER A 158 13.60 10.99 2.63
N THR A 159 13.24 10.24 1.58
CA THR A 159 13.59 10.58 0.19
C THR A 159 12.96 11.91 -0.24
N LEU A 160 11.70 12.16 0.11
CA LEU A 160 11.02 13.42 -0.21
C LEU A 160 11.69 14.62 0.47
N ARG A 161 12.03 14.50 1.76
CA ARG A 161 12.72 15.55 2.52
C ARG A 161 14.12 15.82 2.00
N ILE A 162 14.89 14.78 1.66
CA ILE A 162 16.22 14.92 1.05
C ILE A 162 16.15 15.62 -0.31
N ALA A 163 15.11 15.34 -1.09
CA ALA A 163 14.85 16.02 -2.36
C ALA A 163 14.38 17.48 -2.19
N GLY A 164 14.22 17.96 -0.96
CA GLY A 164 13.85 19.34 -0.63
C GLY A 164 12.34 19.59 -0.52
N PHE A 165 11.51 18.54 -0.50
CA PHE A 165 10.07 18.66 -0.33
C PHE A 165 9.68 18.49 1.14
N SER A 166 8.93 19.46 1.68
CA SER A 166 8.34 19.35 3.02
C SER A 166 7.18 18.36 2.99
N PHE A 167 7.32 17.23 3.68
CA PHE A 167 6.30 16.19 3.77
C PHE A 167 6.19 15.63 5.19
N PHE A 168 4.96 15.47 5.66
CA PHE A 168 4.59 14.89 6.95
C PHE A 168 5.30 15.53 8.17
N GLU A 169 5.09 16.83 8.42
CA GLU A 169 5.80 17.58 9.49
C GLU A 169 5.44 17.17 10.93
N ASP A 170 4.44 16.30 11.10
CA ASP A 170 4.02 15.73 12.39
C ASP A 170 5.16 15.02 13.15
N LEU A 171 6.14 14.47 12.43
CA LEU A 171 7.33 13.84 13.02
C LEU A 171 8.61 14.50 12.50
N SER A 172 9.50 14.86 13.41
CA SER A 172 10.85 15.32 13.10
C SER A 172 11.71 14.19 12.51
N ASP A 173 12.80 14.55 11.84
CA ASP A 173 13.73 13.53 11.28
C ASP A 173 14.32 12.62 12.37
N ALA A 174 14.53 13.15 13.58
CA ALA A 174 14.99 12.36 14.72
C ALA A 174 13.95 11.33 15.16
N GLU A 175 12.67 11.73 15.25
CA GLU A 175 11.59 10.82 15.64
C GLU A 175 11.32 9.73 14.59
N LEU A 176 11.49 10.05 13.30
CA LEU A 176 11.40 9.06 12.22
C LEU A 176 12.52 8.01 12.35
N GLU A 177 13.73 8.43 12.70
CA GLU A 177 14.86 7.52 12.90
C GLU A 177 14.71 6.69 14.19
N ASP A 178 14.16 7.29 15.26
CA ASP A 178 13.82 6.58 16.49
C ASP A 178 12.77 5.48 16.22
N LEU A 179 11.72 5.81 15.46
CA LEU A 179 10.70 4.84 15.04
C LEU A 179 11.32 3.75 14.17
N LYS A 180 12.14 4.09 13.17
CA LYS A 180 12.83 3.12 12.31
C LYS A 180 13.70 2.18 13.13
N THR A 181 14.46 2.72 14.07
CA THR A 181 15.31 1.95 14.99
C THR A 181 14.49 1.04 15.89
N ALA A 182 13.34 1.49 16.39
CA ALA A 182 12.43 0.67 17.18
C ALA A 182 11.80 -0.47 16.34
N LEU A 183 11.41 -0.20 15.10
CA LEU A 183 10.82 -1.19 14.19
C LEU A 183 11.80 -2.30 13.81
N LEU A 184 13.09 -1.97 13.63
CA LEU A 184 14.13 -2.97 13.34
C LEU A 184 14.37 -3.95 14.50
N LYS A 185 13.88 -3.64 15.71
CA LYS A 185 13.94 -4.53 16.87
C LYS A 185 12.74 -5.49 16.95
N VAL A 186 11.74 -5.32 16.08
CA VAL A 186 10.53 -6.16 16.01
C VAL A 186 10.73 -7.22 14.91
N GLY A 187 10.70 -8.50 15.30
CA GLY A 187 10.70 -9.63 14.38
C GLY A 187 9.34 -9.82 13.68
N GLU A 188 9.31 -10.64 12.64
CA GLU A 188 8.10 -10.90 11.82
C GLU A 188 6.92 -11.46 12.62
N ASP A 189 7.19 -12.16 13.73
CA ASP A 189 6.19 -12.74 14.62
C ASP A 189 5.77 -11.79 15.77
N GLY A 190 6.27 -10.56 15.78
CA GLY A 190 6.06 -9.58 16.84
C GLY A 190 6.88 -9.85 18.10
N LYS A 191 7.84 -10.78 18.07
CA LYS A 191 8.83 -10.95 19.13
C LYS A 191 10.03 -10.03 18.91
N PRO A 192 10.78 -9.68 19.96
CA PRO A 192 12.11 -9.08 19.80
C PRO A 192 12.99 -9.95 18.89
N VAL A 193 13.78 -9.32 18.02
CA VAL A 193 14.74 -10.02 17.15
C VAL A 193 15.82 -10.71 18.01
N GLU A 194 16.27 -11.90 17.60
CA GLU A 194 17.38 -12.62 18.23
C GLU A 194 18.64 -11.73 18.30
N GLY A 195 19.36 -11.73 19.43
CA GLY A 195 20.52 -10.86 19.64
C GLY A 195 20.21 -9.47 20.23
N LEU A 196 18.94 -9.13 20.46
CA LEU A 196 18.55 -7.85 21.06
C LEU A 196 18.84 -7.80 22.57
N ASP A 197 18.64 -8.92 23.28
CA ASP A 197 18.86 -9.02 24.72
C ASP A 197 19.71 -10.25 25.04
N PRO A 198 20.98 -10.05 25.45
CA PRO A 198 21.88 -11.13 25.83
C PRO A 198 21.30 -12.07 26.90
N GLU A 199 20.46 -11.55 27.80
CA GLU A 199 19.87 -12.34 28.87
C GLU A 199 18.73 -13.25 28.38
N LEU A 200 17.95 -12.78 27.39
CA LEU A 200 16.95 -13.63 26.73
C LEU A 200 17.62 -14.75 25.96
N ASP A 201 18.63 -14.43 25.16
CA ASP A 201 19.37 -15.39 24.35
C ASP A 201 20.07 -16.44 25.26
N ARG A 202 20.63 -16.00 26.40
CA ARG A 202 21.21 -16.87 27.44
C ARG A 202 20.19 -17.84 28.00
N LEU A 203 19.04 -17.35 28.48
CA LEU A 203 18.00 -18.18 29.08
C LEU A 203 17.37 -19.18 28.08
N GLU A 204 17.13 -18.75 26.83
CA GLU A 204 16.65 -19.65 25.77
C GLU A 204 17.67 -20.74 25.44
N THR A 205 18.95 -20.37 25.33
CA THR A 205 20.05 -21.31 25.08
C THR A 205 20.20 -22.29 26.25
N ALA A 206 20.13 -21.79 27.49
CA ALA A 206 20.24 -22.60 28.69
C ALA A 206 19.09 -23.61 28.79
N LEU A 207 17.83 -23.19 28.58
CA LEU A 207 16.67 -24.09 28.60
C LEU A 207 16.71 -25.14 27.48
N LYS A 208 17.12 -24.74 26.27
CA LYS A 208 17.22 -25.66 25.12
C LYS A 208 18.32 -26.71 25.32
N ASN A 209 19.43 -26.32 25.93
CA ASN A 209 20.60 -27.18 26.10
C ASN A 209 20.72 -27.82 27.49
N LEU A 210 19.79 -27.56 28.41
CA LEU A 210 19.79 -28.12 29.77
C LEU A 210 19.85 -29.64 29.78
N ASP A 211 18.91 -30.32 29.11
CA ASP A 211 18.83 -31.79 29.12
C ASP A 211 20.03 -32.44 28.41
N PRO A 212 20.46 -31.98 27.20
CA PRO A 212 21.66 -32.50 26.55
C PRO A 212 22.93 -32.32 27.38
N ILE A 213 23.15 -31.12 27.91
CA ILE A 213 24.36 -30.79 28.68
C ILE A 213 24.35 -31.57 29.99
N LEU A 214 23.24 -31.59 30.73
CA LEU A 214 23.11 -32.36 31.97
C LEU A 214 23.43 -33.83 31.76
N THR A 215 22.90 -34.45 30.70
CA THR A 215 23.15 -35.86 30.40
C THR A 215 24.64 -36.11 30.09
N SER A 216 25.25 -35.23 29.29
CA SER A 216 26.67 -35.34 28.95
C SER A 216 27.57 -35.19 30.18
N THR A 217 27.33 -34.17 31.01
CA THR A 217 28.10 -33.85 32.20
C THR A 217 27.94 -34.94 33.28
N LEU A 218 26.73 -35.50 33.44
CA LEU A 218 26.50 -36.64 34.34
C LEU A 218 27.24 -37.90 33.89
N ASN A 219 27.29 -38.18 32.58
CA ASN A 219 28.03 -39.34 32.07
C ASN A 219 29.54 -39.18 32.32
N GLU A 220 30.07 -37.98 32.08
CA GLU A 220 31.47 -37.65 32.34
C GLU A 220 31.81 -37.75 33.83
N ALA A 221 30.98 -37.18 34.71
CA ALA A 221 31.18 -37.26 36.15
C ALA A 221 31.09 -38.70 36.67
N ASN A 222 30.16 -39.53 36.16
CA ASN A 222 30.11 -40.95 36.51
C ASN A 222 31.36 -41.71 36.07
N GLN A 223 31.95 -41.39 34.91
CA GLN A 223 33.22 -41.96 34.48
C GLN A 223 34.40 -41.50 35.35
N ARG A 224 34.44 -40.21 35.73
CA ARG A 224 35.45 -39.66 36.65
C ARG A 224 35.36 -40.33 38.01
N MET A 225 34.16 -40.40 38.58
CA MET A 225 33.89 -41.05 39.86
C MET A 225 34.31 -42.53 39.82
N ASN A 226 34.03 -43.27 38.74
CA ASN A 226 34.52 -44.64 38.56
C ASN A 226 36.04 -44.75 38.61
N ARG A 227 36.75 -43.91 37.85
CA ARG A 227 38.22 -43.91 37.84
C ARG A 227 38.78 -43.58 39.23
N THR A 228 38.16 -42.62 39.92
CA THR A 228 38.56 -42.23 41.27
C THR A 228 38.31 -43.36 42.27
N LEU A 229 37.18 -44.07 42.18
CA LEU A 229 36.86 -45.24 43.01
C LEU A 229 37.77 -46.44 42.72
N GLU A 230 38.13 -46.69 41.47
CA GLU A 230 39.08 -47.74 41.09
C GLU A 230 40.51 -47.43 41.56
N ALA A 231 40.91 -46.15 41.55
CA ALA A 231 42.23 -45.71 41.98
C ALA A 231 42.37 -45.52 43.50
N SER A 232 41.26 -45.40 44.24
CA SER A 232 41.30 -45.26 45.70
C SER A 232 41.56 -46.61 46.36
N SER A 233 42.84 -46.89 46.61
CA SER A 233 43.28 -47.95 47.51
C SER A 233 43.17 -47.46 48.96
N LEU A 234 42.41 -48.16 49.80
CA LEU A 234 42.34 -47.92 51.25
C LEU A 234 43.73 -47.98 51.90
N THR A 235 44.37 -46.82 52.08
CA THR A 235 45.64 -46.69 52.83
C THR A 235 45.32 -46.27 54.27
N LEU A 236 45.29 -47.25 55.17
CA LEU A 236 45.06 -47.03 56.61
C LEU A 236 46.30 -46.41 57.27
N SER A 237 46.12 -45.28 57.96
CA SER A 237 47.17 -44.71 58.80
C SER A 237 47.33 -45.49 60.11
N GLY A 238 48.53 -45.48 60.72
CA GLY A 238 48.79 -46.17 61.99
C GLY A 238 47.89 -45.74 63.16
N GLN A 239 47.31 -44.54 63.11
CA GLN A 239 46.34 -44.05 64.11
C GLN A 239 44.91 -44.57 63.86
N GLU A 240 44.52 -44.77 62.59
CA GLU A 240 43.22 -45.35 62.22
C GLU A 240 43.16 -46.85 62.52
N LEU A 241 44.28 -47.56 62.35
CA LEU A 241 44.42 -48.96 62.79
C LEU A 241 44.21 -49.09 64.30
N ILE A 242 44.74 -48.17 65.10
CA ILE A 242 44.56 -48.17 66.55
C ILE A 242 43.09 -47.91 66.93
N LYS A 243 42.40 -47.00 66.23
CA LYS A 243 40.97 -46.69 66.46
C LYS A 243 40.02 -47.83 66.06
N LEU A 244 40.37 -48.57 65.01
CA LEU A 244 39.68 -49.80 64.57
C LEU A 244 39.84 -50.93 65.60
N VAL A 245 41.05 -51.13 66.12
CA VAL A 245 41.34 -52.17 67.11
C VAL A 245 40.77 -51.82 68.49
N SER A 246 40.68 -50.53 68.84
CA SER A 246 40.09 -50.08 70.12
C SER A 246 38.56 -50.05 70.13
N GLY A 247 37.89 -50.51 69.07
CA GLY A 247 36.42 -50.57 68.98
C GLY A 247 35.73 -49.21 68.86
N GLY A 248 36.46 -48.15 68.50
CA GLY A 248 35.93 -46.78 68.44
C GLY A 248 35.39 -46.36 67.07
N MET A 249 35.56 -47.20 66.04
CA MET A 249 35.15 -46.89 64.66
C MET A 249 35.00 -48.19 63.86
N GLU A 250 33.91 -48.36 63.11
CA GLU A 250 33.77 -49.49 62.20
C GLU A 250 34.43 -49.20 60.84
N ILE A 251 34.92 -50.23 60.14
CA ILE A 251 35.46 -50.10 58.77
C ILE A 251 34.43 -49.47 57.82
N LYS A 252 33.14 -49.71 58.08
CA LYS A 252 32.02 -49.11 57.36
C LYS A 252 31.99 -47.59 57.48
N ASP A 253 32.36 -47.02 58.63
CA ASP A 253 32.34 -45.58 58.86
C ASP A 253 33.49 -44.87 58.11
N LEU A 254 34.65 -45.52 58.01
CA LEU A 254 35.79 -45.04 57.22
C LEU A 254 35.49 -45.05 55.73
N LEU A 255 34.89 -46.13 55.24
CA LEU A 255 34.42 -46.26 53.85
C LEU A 255 33.33 -45.24 53.52
N ALA A 256 32.34 -45.06 54.40
CA ALA A 256 31.28 -44.08 54.21
C ALA A 256 31.85 -42.66 54.11
N LYS A 257 32.85 -42.33 54.93
CA LYS A 257 33.47 -40.99 54.96
C LYS A 257 34.32 -40.69 53.72
N GLU A 258 35.07 -41.67 53.21
CA GLU A 258 35.79 -41.51 51.94
C GLU A 258 34.84 -41.41 50.75
N LEU A 259 33.81 -42.28 50.68
CA LEU A 259 32.81 -42.25 49.64
C LEU A 259 32.05 -40.92 49.62
N GLN A 260 31.70 -40.39 50.80
CA GLN A 260 31.04 -39.10 50.93
C GLN A 260 31.94 -37.96 50.42
N ARG A 261 33.24 -38.00 50.74
CA ARG A 261 34.20 -37.00 50.25
C ARG A 261 34.34 -37.02 48.73
N VAL A 262 34.45 -38.21 48.13
CA VAL A 262 34.51 -38.36 46.66
C VAL A 262 33.20 -37.90 46.02
N TYR A 263 32.07 -38.29 46.59
CA TYR A 263 30.74 -37.89 46.12
C TYR A 263 30.56 -36.37 46.14
N THR A 264 30.79 -35.71 47.27
CA THR A 264 30.65 -34.25 47.38
C THR A 264 31.61 -33.52 46.43
N GLY A 265 32.85 -34.01 46.27
CA GLY A 265 33.82 -33.43 45.34
C GLY A 265 33.38 -33.50 43.87
N GLU A 266 32.86 -34.64 43.43
CA GLU A 266 32.36 -34.80 42.05
C GLU A 266 31.05 -34.03 41.80
N ILE A 267 30.17 -33.96 42.79
CA ILE A 267 28.95 -33.15 42.72
C ILE A 267 29.28 -31.66 42.57
N GLU A 268 30.21 -31.12 43.36
CA GLU A 268 30.63 -29.72 43.25
C GLU A 268 31.27 -29.42 41.88
N ALA A 269 32.15 -30.30 41.40
CA ALA A 269 32.73 -30.17 40.06
C ALA A 269 31.67 -30.22 38.95
N LEU A 270 30.67 -31.09 39.10
CA LEU A 270 29.55 -31.19 38.17
C LEU A 270 28.68 -29.91 38.17
N LYS A 271 28.37 -29.35 39.33
CA LYS A 271 27.63 -28.08 39.45
C LYS A 271 28.39 -26.93 38.78
N GLU A 272 29.71 -26.86 38.97
CA GLU A 272 30.55 -25.83 38.36
C GLU A 272 30.61 -25.97 36.83
N GLU A 273 30.80 -27.20 36.34
CA GLU A 273 30.81 -27.50 34.91
C GLU A 273 29.46 -27.18 34.23
N LEU A 274 28.34 -27.48 34.90
CA LEU A 274 27.00 -27.11 34.43
C LEU A 274 26.82 -25.59 34.41
N SER A 275 27.27 -24.90 35.46
CA SER A 275 27.19 -23.44 35.56
C SER A 275 27.98 -22.75 34.45
N GLU A 276 29.15 -23.26 34.10
CA GLU A 276 29.97 -22.70 33.01
C GLU A 276 29.38 -22.99 31.63
N LYS A 277 28.98 -24.25 31.36
CA LYS A 277 28.45 -24.65 30.04
C LYS A 277 27.10 -24.01 29.71
N LEU A 278 26.28 -23.68 30.71
CA LEU A 278 24.95 -23.08 30.56
C LEU A 278 24.91 -21.59 30.92
N ASP A 279 26.08 -21.01 31.27
CA ASP A 279 26.23 -19.60 31.67
C ASP A 279 25.26 -19.19 32.79
N PHE A 280 25.20 -19.97 33.87
CA PHE A 280 24.27 -19.72 34.97
C PHE A 280 24.72 -18.57 35.88
N GLN A 281 23.77 -17.73 36.27
CA GLN A 281 23.97 -16.67 37.25
C GLN A 281 24.00 -17.20 38.68
N LYS A 282 24.41 -16.35 39.63
CA LYS A 282 24.54 -16.72 41.06
C LYS A 282 23.27 -17.33 41.66
N GLN A 283 22.09 -16.81 41.31
CA GLN A 283 20.82 -17.32 41.82
C GLN A 283 20.48 -18.71 41.26
N GLU A 284 20.84 -18.97 40.01
CA GLU A 284 20.62 -20.25 39.34
C GLU A 284 21.59 -21.31 39.86
N LYS A 285 22.85 -20.93 40.15
CA LYS A 285 23.86 -21.80 40.77
C LYS A 285 23.41 -22.32 42.14
N LEU A 286 22.76 -21.48 42.96
CA LEU A 286 22.19 -21.89 44.26
C LEU A 286 21.06 -22.92 44.11
N MET A 287 20.37 -22.96 42.98
CA MET A 287 19.32 -23.95 42.74
C MET A 287 19.88 -25.30 42.27
N LEU A 288 21.12 -25.33 41.79
CA LEU A 288 21.80 -26.60 41.50
C LEU A 288 22.06 -27.41 42.76
N ASP A 289 22.14 -26.77 43.93
CA ASP A 289 22.31 -27.45 45.22
C ASP A 289 21.16 -28.41 45.51
N SER A 290 19.93 -28.02 45.14
CA SER A 290 18.75 -28.88 45.30
C SER A 290 18.62 -30.00 44.25
N LEU A 291 19.41 -30.00 43.16
CA LEU A 291 19.28 -31.01 42.10
C LEU A 291 19.91 -32.36 42.47
N PHE A 292 20.84 -32.36 43.42
CA PHE A 292 21.61 -33.53 43.83
C PHE A 292 21.40 -33.77 45.32
N SER A 293 21.02 -34.99 45.68
CA SER A 293 20.86 -35.39 47.07
C SER A 293 22.21 -35.37 47.81
N ASP A 294 22.19 -35.03 49.10
CA ASP A 294 23.33 -35.25 50.00
C ASP A 294 23.53 -36.74 50.33
N GLU A 295 22.57 -37.61 49.98
CA GLU A 295 22.71 -39.06 50.09
C GLU A 295 23.56 -39.62 48.96
N ILE A 296 24.53 -40.46 49.31
CA ILE A 296 25.45 -41.08 48.35
C ILE A 296 24.66 -41.97 47.40
N SER A 297 24.57 -41.57 46.13
CA SER A 297 23.96 -42.33 45.06
C SER A 297 24.97 -42.64 43.97
N TYR A 298 25.00 -43.91 43.53
CA TYR A 298 25.82 -44.33 42.41
C TYR A 298 24.97 -45.21 41.47
N PRO A 299 24.89 -44.91 40.16
CA PRO A 299 25.47 -43.75 39.48
C PRO A 299 24.85 -42.42 39.94
N LEU A 300 25.60 -41.32 39.80
CA LEU A 300 25.12 -39.95 40.02
C LEU A 300 23.89 -39.70 39.15
N ARG A 301 22.81 -39.24 39.78
CA ARG A 301 21.55 -38.90 39.12
C ARG A 301 21.01 -37.59 39.67
N ALA A 302 20.46 -36.77 38.77
CA ALA A 302 19.68 -35.62 39.17
C ALA A 302 18.30 -36.06 39.67
N GLU A 303 17.81 -35.44 40.74
CA GLU A 303 16.45 -35.64 41.22
C GLU A 303 15.44 -35.10 40.19
N GLN A 304 14.64 -36.00 39.61
CA GLN A 304 13.71 -35.64 38.54
C GLN A 304 12.70 -34.56 38.95
N ALA A 305 12.21 -34.62 40.19
CA ALA A 305 11.29 -33.61 40.72
C ALA A 305 11.95 -32.22 40.80
N GLN A 306 13.19 -32.16 41.28
CA GLN A 306 13.94 -30.91 41.41
C GLN A 306 14.37 -30.36 40.05
N LEU A 307 14.70 -31.25 39.09
CA LEU A 307 14.97 -30.86 37.71
C LEU A 307 13.75 -30.23 37.03
N GLN A 308 12.55 -30.79 37.27
CA GLN A 308 11.30 -30.19 36.77
C GLN A 308 11.04 -28.82 37.40
N LEU A 309 11.24 -28.68 38.72
CA LEU A 309 11.10 -27.39 39.41
C LEU A 309 12.11 -26.35 38.90
N PHE A 310 13.36 -26.75 38.70
CA PHE A 310 14.40 -25.88 38.15
C PHE A 310 14.07 -25.43 36.74
N ARG A 311 13.64 -26.35 35.87
CA ARG A 311 13.17 -26.05 34.51
C ARG A 311 11.98 -25.09 34.52
N GLN A 312 11.02 -25.30 35.42
CA GLN A 312 9.88 -24.41 35.59
C GLN A 312 10.33 -23.00 35.97
N LYS A 313 11.24 -22.87 36.94
CA LYS A 313 11.78 -21.56 37.36
C LYS A 313 12.55 -20.85 36.26
N LEU A 314 13.42 -21.54 35.52
CA LEU A 314 14.10 -20.99 34.36
C LEU A 314 13.11 -20.54 33.28
N SER A 315 12.08 -21.35 33.01
CA SER A 315 11.03 -20.99 32.04
C SER A 315 10.23 -19.76 32.50
N MET A 316 9.93 -19.65 33.79
CA MET A 316 9.25 -18.46 34.34
C MET A 316 10.14 -17.21 34.24
N SER A 317 11.44 -17.35 34.55
CA SER A 317 12.41 -16.26 34.39
C SER A 317 12.49 -15.78 32.94
N LEU A 318 12.56 -16.73 31.98
CA LEU A 318 12.55 -16.44 30.55
C LEU A 318 11.30 -15.66 30.14
N GLU A 319 10.11 -16.15 30.49
CA GLU A 319 8.86 -15.47 30.11
C GLU A 319 8.72 -14.09 30.78
N LYS A 320 9.19 -13.92 32.02
CA LYS A 320 9.19 -12.63 32.73
C LYS A 320 10.11 -11.62 32.03
N THR A 321 11.34 -12.01 31.71
CA THR A 321 12.29 -11.16 30.96
C THR A 321 11.73 -10.84 29.58
N ARG A 322 11.13 -11.82 28.89
CA ARG A 322 10.56 -11.63 27.56
C ARG A 322 9.40 -10.65 27.59
N LEU A 323 8.51 -10.76 28.59
CA LEU A 323 7.41 -9.85 28.78
C LEU A 323 7.91 -8.43 29.07
N SER A 324 8.94 -8.28 29.91
CA SER A 324 9.56 -6.98 30.20
C SER A 324 10.08 -6.30 28.93
N ARG A 325 10.80 -7.03 28.07
CA ARG A 325 11.30 -6.51 26.78
C ARG A 325 10.21 -6.19 25.79
N LYS A 326 9.18 -7.03 25.70
CA LYS A 326 8.00 -6.73 24.89
C LYS A 326 7.32 -5.44 25.36
N ARG A 327 7.18 -5.23 26.68
CA ARG A 327 6.60 -4.00 27.26
C ARG A 327 7.43 -2.77 26.93
N GLU A 328 8.75 -2.84 27.07
CA GLU A 328 9.66 -1.76 26.72
C GLU A 328 9.51 -1.35 25.25
N LEU A 329 9.56 -2.33 24.34
CA LEU A 329 9.42 -2.09 22.91
C LEU A 329 8.02 -1.58 22.52
N ALA A 330 6.98 -2.19 23.07
CA ALA A 330 5.59 -1.79 22.83
C ALA A 330 5.31 -0.39 23.37
N LYS A 331 5.91 0.00 24.51
CA LYS A 331 5.81 1.35 25.05
C LYS A 331 6.39 2.37 24.08
N THR A 332 7.61 2.14 23.58
CA THR A 332 8.24 3.02 22.59
C THR A 332 7.39 3.15 21.34
N LEU A 333 6.87 2.02 20.82
CA LEU A 333 6.07 2.00 19.59
C LEU A 333 4.64 2.55 19.76
N SER A 334 4.05 2.45 20.96
CA SER A 334 2.67 2.88 21.19
C SER A 334 2.46 4.38 20.94
N VAL A 335 3.49 5.20 21.20
CA VAL A 335 3.44 6.64 20.95
C VAL A 335 3.33 6.95 19.45
N PHE A 336 3.89 6.07 18.61
CA PHE A 336 3.91 6.23 17.16
C PHE A 336 2.68 5.66 16.45
N ARG A 337 1.75 5.01 17.16
CA ARG A 337 0.59 4.35 16.53
C ARG A 337 -0.27 5.33 15.72
N GLN A 338 -0.70 6.43 16.33
CA GLN A 338 -1.50 7.45 15.65
C GLN A 338 -0.72 8.16 14.53
N PRO A 339 0.54 8.61 14.76
CA PRO A 339 1.38 9.16 13.69
C PRO A 339 1.53 8.21 12.50
N VAL A 340 1.74 6.92 12.73
CA VAL A 340 1.90 5.93 11.65
C VAL A 340 0.61 5.72 10.87
N GLU A 341 -0.54 5.71 11.54
CA GLU A 341 -1.84 5.64 10.86
C GLU A 341 -2.07 6.85 9.94
N LYS A 342 -1.72 8.06 10.41
CA LYS A 342 -1.80 9.28 9.61
C LYS A 342 -0.77 9.27 8.47
N LEU A 343 0.46 8.86 8.74
CA LEU A 343 1.55 8.74 7.75
C LEU A 343 1.16 7.85 6.58
N VAL A 344 0.66 6.64 6.86
CA VAL A 344 0.26 5.71 5.80
C VAL A 344 -0.88 6.29 4.97
N LYS A 345 -1.84 6.97 5.61
CA LYS A 345 -2.92 7.64 4.89
C LYS A 345 -2.39 8.75 3.96
N GLU A 346 -1.54 9.64 4.48
CA GLU A 346 -0.97 10.72 3.67
C GLU A 346 -0.11 10.21 2.52
N ILE A 347 0.61 9.11 2.70
CA ILE A 347 1.39 8.50 1.62
C ILE A 347 0.49 7.84 0.57
N LEU A 348 -0.64 7.25 0.96
CA LEU A 348 -1.63 6.75 -0.01
C LEU A 348 -2.26 7.90 -0.81
N ASP A 349 -2.54 9.03 -0.19
CA ASP A 349 -3.03 10.24 -0.86
C ASP A 349 -1.94 10.83 -1.78
N PHE A 350 -0.68 10.82 -1.33
CA PHE A 350 0.49 11.19 -2.14
C PHE A 350 0.65 10.28 -3.36
N ASP A 351 0.54 8.97 -3.21
CA ASP A 351 0.69 7.99 -4.29
C ASP A 351 -0.30 8.26 -5.44
N LEU A 352 -1.53 8.65 -5.09
CA LEU A 352 -2.54 9.07 -6.06
C LEU A 352 -2.13 10.33 -6.83
N GLY A 353 -1.73 11.39 -6.14
CA GLY A 353 -1.26 12.63 -6.76
C GLY A 353 0.00 12.44 -7.61
N PHE A 354 0.96 11.69 -7.07
CA PHE A 354 2.21 11.36 -7.74
C PHE A 354 1.99 10.47 -8.97
N SER A 355 1.04 9.54 -8.94
CA SER A 355 0.65 8.73 -10.11
C SER A 355 0.10 9.59 -11.24
N ILE A 356 -0.74 10.58 -10.94
CA ILE A 356 -1.25 11.54 -11.94
C ILE A 356 -0.09 12.34 -12.54
N ALA A 357 0.86 12.79 -11.71
CA ALA A 357 2.01 13.55 -12.14
C ALA A 357 2.99 12.73 -13.00
N CYS A 358 3.24 11.47 -12.64
CA CYS A 358 4.01 10.52 -13.45
C CYS A 358 3.35 10.28 -14.82
N PHE A 359 2.03 10.08 -14.84
CA PHE A 359 1.27 9.97 -16.09
C PHE A 359 1.39 11.23 -16.95
N ALA A 360 1.27 12.41 -16.33
CA ALA A 360 1.43 13.69 -17.01
C ALA A 360 2.84 13.85 -17.61
N SER A 361 3.89 13.50 -16.86
CA SER A 361 5.28 13.53 -17.33
C SER A 361 5.50 12.56 -18.50
N GLN A 362 5.04 11.30 -18.37
CA GLN A 362 5.17 10.28 -19.42
C GLN A 362 4.55 10.71 -20.75
N PHE A 363 3.37 11.34 -20.70
CA PHE A 363 2.66 11.78 -21.90
C PHE A 363 2.91 13.23 -22.29
N ARG A 364 3.82 13.95 -21.61
CA ARG A 364 4.15 15.38 -21.85
C ARG A 364 2.94 16.32 -21.72
N LEU A 365 2.04 16.04 -20.78
CA LEU A 365 0.82 16.81 -20.57
C LEU A 365 1.11 18.16 -19.90
N LYS A 366 0.26 19.16 -20.16
CA LYS A 366 0.36 20.51 -19.57
C LYS A 366 -0.95 20.96 -18.97
N MET A 367 -0.89 21.76 -17.91
CA MET A 367 -2.10 22.32 -17.31
C MET A 367 -2.80 23.27 -18.29
N PRO A 368 -4.12 23.13 -18.51
CA PRO A 368 -4.85 24.05 -19.37
C PRO A 368 -5.08 25.40 -18.68
N VAL A 369 -5.20 26.45 -19.48
CA VAL A 369 -5.67 27.77 -19.03
C VAL A 369 -7.19 27.76 -19.07
N ILE A 370 -7.85 28.08 -17.96
CA ILE A 370 -9.31 28.21 -17.92
C ILE A 370 -9.68 29.61 -18.40
N VAL A 371 -10.59 29.69 -19.38
CA VAL A 371 -11.11 30.96 -19.91
C VAL A 371 -12.60 31.10 -19.58
N PRO A 372 -13.13 32.32 -19.38
CA PRO A 372 -14.53 32.50 -19.02
C PRO A 372 -15.49 32.34 -20.20
N GLU A 373 -15.03 32.52 -21.44
CA GLU A 373 -15.86 32.37 -22.63
C GLU A 373 -15.97 30.92 -23.11
N ALA A 374 -17.10 30.59 -23.76
CA ALA A 374 -17.28 29.30 -24.40
C ALA A 374 -16.30 29.16 -25.58
N GLY A 375 -15.24 28.38 -25.36
CA GLY A 375 -14.24 28.08 -26.37
C GLY A 375 -13.31 26.96 -25.93
N ILE A 376 -12.78 26.23 -26.90
CA ILE A 376 -11.73 25.23 -26.69
C ILE A 376 -10.70 25.44 -27.79
N GLY A 377 -9.46 25.72 -27.40
CA GLY A 377 -8.38 25.99 -28.34
C GLY A 377 -7.08 25.40 -27.84
N PHE A 378 -6.34 24.73 -28.72
CA PHE A 378 -5.08 24.13 -28.34
C PHE A 378 -4.03 24.15 -29.45
N GLU A 379 -2.77 24.16 -29.01
CA GLU A 379 -1.58 24.10 -29.85
C GLU A 379 -0.88 22.76 -29.61
N ALA A 380 -0.57 22.06 -30.71
CA ALA A 380 0.17 20.80 -30.71
C ALA A 380 -0.42 19.73 -29.77
N GLY A 381 -1.70 19.45 -29.92
CA GLY A 381 -2.43 18.40 -29.24
C GLY A 381 -2.14 17.01 -29.80
N GLU A 382 -2.01 16.02 -28.92
CA GLU A 382 -1.64 14.64 -29.25
C GLU A 382 -2.68 13.67 -28.66
N ASN A 383 -3.42 12.92 -29.48
CA ASN A 383 -4.38 11.95 -28.95
C ASN A 383 -3.68 10.86 -28.11
N LEU A 384 -4.08 10.73 -26.85
CA LEU A 384 -3.45 9.82 -25.87
C LEU A 384 -3.49 8.35 -26.29
N PHE A 385 -4.61 7.91 -26.88
CA PHE A 385 -4.76 6.52 -27.31
C PHE A 385 -3.88 6.20 -28.51
N LEU A 386 -3.74 7.13 -29.45
CA LEU A 386 -2.81 6.98 -30.57
C LEU A 386 -1.36 7.01 -30.09
N LYS A 387 -1.01 7.95 -29.22
CA LYS A 387 0.34 8.07 -28.65
C LYS A 387 0.75 6.82 -27.86
N ALA A 388 -0.15 6.27 -27.05
CA ALA A 388 0.10 5.03 -26.31
C ALA A 388 0.32 3.82 -27.22
N ARG A 389 -0.38 3.76 -28.37
CA ARG A 389 -0.31 2.62 -29.30
C ARG A 389 0.85 2.71 -30.29
N TYR A 390 1.16 3.90 -30.78
CA TYR A 390 2.08 4.10 -31.90
C TYR A 390 3.36 4.88 -31.52
N GLY A 391 3.44 5.42 -30.30
CA GLY A 391 4.56 6.25 -29.87
C GLY A 391 4.39 7.70 -30.32
N GLU A 392 5.39 8.24 -31.00
CA GLU A 392 5.32 9.60 -31.53
C GLU A 392 4.29 9.70 -32.67
N ILE A 393 3.44 10.72 -32.62
CA ILE A 393 2.36 10.97 -33.59
C ILE A 393 2.41 12.43 -34.04
N ASP A 394 1.81 12.71 -35.20
CA ASP A 394 1.71 14.08 -35.69
C ASP A 394 0.77 14.91 -34.79
N PRO A 395 1.24 16.02 -34.18
CA PRO A 395 0.41 16.86 -33.34
C PRO A 395 -0.54 17.71 -34.19
N VAL A 396 -1.69 18.06 -33.60
CA VAL A 396 -2.74 18.85 -34.26
C VAL A 396 -3.03 20.12 -33.45
N SER A 397 -3.27 21.24 -34.12
CA SER A 397 -3.72 22.50 -33.50
C SER A 397 -5.11 22.83 -34.01
N TYR A 398 -6.02 23.17 -33.09
CA TYR A 398 -7.41 23.45 -33.45
C TYR A 398 -8.10 24.35 -32.41
N SER A 399 -9.08 25.12 -32.86
CA SER A 399 -9.82 26.06 -32.02
C SER A 399 -11.29 26.18 -32.43
N VAL A 400 -12.19 26.18 -31.45
CA VAL A 400 -13.64 26.35 -31.63
C VAL A 400 -14.15 27.31 -30.55
N GLY A 401 -15.03 28.24 -30.93
CA GLY A 401 -15.48 29.32 -30.04
C GLY A 401 -14.39 30.39 -29.83
N LYS A 402 -14.51 31.13 -28.72
CA LYS A 402 -13.65 32.28 -28.44
C LYS A 402 -12.45 31.88 -27.58
N THR A 403 -11.25 31.92 -28.17
CA THR A 403 -9.97 31.64 -27.52
C THR A 403 -8.88 32.50 -28.14
N SER A 404 -7.71 32.59 -27.52
CA SER A 404 -6.54 33.26 -28.13
C SER A 404 -5.99 32.53 -29.36
N PHE A 405 -6.37 31.26 -29.57
CA PHE A 405 -6.00 30.47 -30.74
C PHE A 405 -6.95 30.65 -31.92
N SER A 406 -8.13 31.25 -31.70
CA SER A 406 -9.12 31.48 -32.74
C SER A 406 -8.61 32.57 -33.70
N PRO A 407 -8.57 32.32 -35.02
CA PRO A 407 -8.27 33.37 -35.98
C PRO A 407 -9.28 34.52 -35.89
N VAL A 408 -8.84 35.72 -36.29
CA VAL A 408 -9.72 36.90 -36.37
C VAL A 408 -10.96 36.56 -37.20
N ASP A 409 -12.13 36.91 -36.69
CA ASP A 409 -13.45 36.64 -37.29
C ASP A 409 -13.82 35.15 -37.45
N MET A 410 -13.14 34.23 -36.73
CA MET A 410 -13.42 32.78 -36.79
C MET A 410 -13.73 32.18 -35.42
N GLU A 411 -14.49 32.89 -34.60
CA GLU A 411 -14.89 32.49 -33.24
C GLU A 411 -16.20 31.67 -33.18
N ASN A 412 -16.60 31.05 -34.30
CA ASN A 412 -17.83 30.25 -34.36
C ASN A 412 -17.79 29.10 -33.34
N ARG A 413 -18.88 28.97 -32.59
CA ARG A 413 -19.05 27.94 -31.55
C ARG A 413 -19.52 26.59 -32.08
N VAL A 414 -20.22 26.61 -33.22
CA VAL A 414 -20.76 25.42 -33.89
C VAL A 414 -20.07 25.28 -35.23
N VAL A 415 -19.48 24.11 -35.46
CA VAL A 415 -18.56 23.85 -36.56
C VAL A 415 -18.84 22.49 -37.20
N LEU A 416 -18.82 22.46 -38.52
CA LEU A 416 -18.77 21.25 -39.32
C LEU A 416 -17.33 20.88 -39.63
N LEU A 417 -16.91 19.67 -39.26
CA LEU A 417 -15.60 19.14 -39.60
C LEU A 417 -15.72 18.18 -40.79
N SER A 418 -15.29 18.67 -41.95
CA SER A 418 -15.22 17.92 -43.20
C SER A 418 -13.80 17.35 -43.41
N GLY A 419 -13.66 16.31 -44.22
CA GLY A 419 -12.33 15.77 -44.49
C GLY A 419 -12.33 14.40 -45.15
N VAL A 420 -11.14 14.00 -45.60
CA VAL A 420 -10.92 12.69 -46.21
C VAL A 420 -11.16 11.55 -45.23
N ASN A 421 -11.54 10.37 -45.75
CA ASN A 421 -11.57 9.15 -44.95
C ASN A 421 -10.15 8.86 -44.43
N SER A 422 -10.05 8.48 -43.15
CA SER A 422 -8.77 8.27 -42.48
C SER A 422 -7.90 9.53 -42.28
N GLY A 423 -8.44 10.73 -42.47
CA GLY A 423 -7.72 11.98 -42.22
C GLY A 423 -7.54 12.37 -40.75
N GLY A 424 -8.15 11.63 -39.82
CA GLY A 424 -8.03 11.87 -38.36
C GLY A 424 -9.20 12.62 -37.72
N LYS A 425 -10.34 12.79 -38.41
CA LYS A 425 -11.54 13.48 -37.89
C LYS A 425 -12.03 12.91 -36.54
N THR A 426 -12.28 11.60 -36.48
CA THR A 426 -12.68 10.93 -35.23
C THR A 426 -11.60 11.09 -34.14
N SER A 427 -10.32 10.95 -34.51
CA SER A 427 -9.21 11.11 -33.57
C SER A 427 -9.08 12.53 -33.02
N LEU A 428 -9.46 13.55 -33.80
CA LEU A 428 -9.55 14.94 -33.35
C LEU A 428 -10.71 15.14 -32.37
N LEU A 429 -11.89 14.55 -32.64
CA LEU A 429 -13.00 14.57 -31.68
C LEU A 429 -12.63 13.86 -30.36
N GLU A 430 -11.95 12.72 -30.43
CA GLU A 430 -11.45 12.02 -29.25
C GLU A 430 -10.41 12.85 -28.48
N LEU A 431 -9.53 13.58 -29.19
CA LEU A 431 -8.57 14.49 -28.56
C LEU A 431 -9.28 15.64 -27.84
N LEU A 432 -10.27 16.28 -28.47
CA LEU A 432 -11.11 17.30 -27.82
C LEU A 432 -11.80 16.74 -26.58
N ALA A 433 -12.37 15.53 -26.66
CA ALA A 433 -12.98 14.85 -25.53
C ALA A 433 -11.98 14.58 -24.40
N GLN A 434 -10.78 14.10 -24.72
CA GLN A 434 -9.70 13.88 -23.75
C GLN A 434 -9.31 15.19 -23.05
N CYS A 435 -9.15 16.28 -23.80
CA CYS A 435 -8.83 17.60 -23.25
C CYS A 435 -9.90 18.10 -22.28
N VAL A 436 -11.18 17.97 -22.63
CA VAL A 436 -12.31 18.40 -21.79
C VAL A 436 -12.40 17.55 -20.53
N VAL A 437 -12.39 16.22 -20.67
CA VAL A 437 -12.49 15.32 -19.53
C VAL A 437 -11.33 15.55 -18.55
N LEU A 438 -10.09 15.59 -19.03
CA LEU A 438 -8.92 15.82 -18.17
C LEU A 438 -8.92 17.22 -17.55
N GLY A 439 -9.23 18.25 -18.34
CA GLY A 439 -9.31 19.62 -17.83
C GLY A 439 -10.35 19.77 -16.73
N HIS A 440 -11.55 19.20 -16.90
CA HIS A 440 -12.62 19.21 -15.90
C HIS A 440 -12.40 18.24 -14.73
N MET A 441 -11.46 17.28 -14.86
CA MET A 441 -10.94 16.51 -13.72
C MET A 441 -9.91 17.31 -12.90
N GLY A 442 -9.42 18.45 -13.42
CA GLY A 442 -8.34 19.25 -12.84
C GLY A 442 -6.94 18.76 -13.21
N PHE A 443 -6.82 17.97 -14.28
CA PHE A 443 -5.57 17.32 -14.70
C PHE A 443 -4.89 18.07 -15.84
N PRO A 444 -3.58 17.84 -16.05
CA PRO A 444 -2.89 18.19 -17.28
C PRO A 444 -3.55 17.55 -18.51
N VAL A 445 -3.57 18.28 -19.61
CA VAL A 445 -4.20 17.90 -20.88
C VAL A 445 -3.16 17.58 -21.95
N PRO A 446 -3.50 16.80 -22.98
CA PRO A 446 -2.56 16.34 -24.01
C PRO A 446 -2.35 17.37 -25.12
N ALA A 447 -1.89 18.56 -24.74
CA ALA A 447 -1.50 19.63 -25.65
C ALA A 447 -0.35 20.46 -25.07
N MET A 448 0.43 21.10 -25.94
CA MET A 448 1.50 21.99 -25.50
C MET A 448 0.95 23.24 -24.82
N LYS A 449 -0.14 23.80 -25.36
CA LYS A 449 -0.94 24.85 -24.75
C LYS A 449 -2.41 24.58 -25.02
N LEU A 450 -3.26 24.86 -24.05
CA LEU A 450 -4.71 24.69 -24.19
C LEU A 450 -5.44 25.76 -23.39
N GLU A 451 -6.46 26.37 -24.01
CA GLU A 451 -7.49 27.17 -23.37
C GLU A 451 -8.79 26.37 -23.34
N LEU A 452 -9.40 26.28 -22.15
CA LEU A 452 -10.63 25.53 -21.88
C LEU A 452 -11.67 26.46 -21.26
N GLY A 453 -12.73 26.71 -22.01
CA GLY A 453 -13.91 27.41 -21.55
C GLY A 453 -14.82 26.55 -20.66
N PRO A 454 -15.88 27.14 -20.08
CA PRO A 454 -16.82 26.42 -19.26
C PRO A 454 -17.63 25.39 -20.08
N VAL A 455 -17.65 24.14 -19.62
CA VAL A 455 -18.55 23.07 -20.10
C VAL A 455 -19.43 22.58 -18.95
N GLU A 456 -20.73 22.82 -19.03
CA GLU A 456 -21.68 22.33 -18.02
C GLU A 456 -22.07 20.88 -18.31
N GLU A 457 -22.38 20.58 -19.57
CA GLU A 457 -22.72 19.24 -20.02
C GLU A 457 -21.91 18.85 -21.25
N PHE A 458 -21.45 17.60 -21.28
CA PHE A 458 -20.63 17.07 -22.37
C PHE A 458 -21.30 15.85 -23.01
N TYR A 459 -21.57 15.93 -24.31
CA TYR A 459 -22.20 14.89 -25.11
C TYR A 459 -21.28 14.44 -26.24
N TYR A 460 -21.04 13.12 -26.32
CA TYR A 460 -20.32 12.50 -27.42
C TYR A 460 -21.22 11.50 -28.16
N PHE A 461 -21.57 11.83 -29.40
CA PHE A 461 -22.36 10.99 -30.29
C PHE A 461 -21.43 10.29 -31.27
N GLY A 462 -21.01 9.08 -30.90
CA GLY A 462 -20.17 8.24 -31.76
C GLY A 462 -20.95 7.59 -32.90
N LYS A 463 -20.20 7.04 -33.86
CA LYS A 463 -20.74 6.34 -35.02
C LYS A 463 -21.65 5.17 -34.63
N SER A 464 -22.90 5.19 -35.10
CA SER A 464 -23.88 4.13 -34.83
C SER A 464 -23.48 2.83 -35.52
N LYS A 465 -23.22 1.78 -34.73
CA LYS A 465 -22.98 0.40 -35.22
C LYS A 465 -24.30 -0.39 -35.18
N GLY A 466 -25.25 -0.05 -36.04
CA GLY A 466 -26.57 -0.68 -36.07
C GLY A 466 -27.15 -0.82 -37.48
N THR A 467 -28.16 -1.69 -37.62
CA THR A 467 -28.97 -1.81 -38.85
C THR A 467 -29.70 -0.51 -39.14
N LEU A 468 -29.63 -0.06 -40.40
CA LEU A 468 -30.38 1.04 -40.99
C LEU A 468 -31.89 0.75 -40.92
N ASP A 469 -32.54 1.08 -39.81
CA ASP A 469 -33.99 1.08 -39.70
C ASP A 469 -34.45 2.41 -39.07
N ALA A 470 -35.68 2.82 -39.38
CA ALA A 470 -36.27 4.10 -38.96
C ALA A 470 -36.21 4.30 -37.42
N GLY A 471 -36.28 3.21 -36.65
CA GLY A 471 -36.14 3.26 -35.19
C GLY A 471 -34.75 3.66 -34.69
N ALA A 472 -33.67 3.34 -35.44
CA ALA A 472 -32.33 3.77 -35.09
C ALA A 472 -32.19 5.29 -35.23
N PHE A 473 -32.79 5.87 -36.28
CA PHE A 473 -32.79 7.31 -36.51
C PHE A 473 -33.63 8.06 -35.47
N GLU A 474 -34.83 7.56 -35.16
CA GLU A 474 -35.68 8.12 -34.12
C GLU A 474 -34.97 8.10 -32.75
N THR A 475 -34.23 7.03 -32.45
CA THR A 475 -33.45 6.92 -31.22
C THR A 475 -32.35 7.96 -31.16
N THR A 476 -31.59 8.15 -32.25
CA THR A 476 -30.57 9.21 -32.33
C THR A 476 -31.18 10.60 -32.15
N LEU A 477 -32.33 10.88 -32.77
CA LEU A 477 -33.04 12.15 -32.58
C LEU A 477 -33.52 12.37 -31.15
N LYS A 478 -34.03 11.32 -30.48
CA LYS A 478 -34.37 11.40 -29.06
C LYS A 478 -33.16 11.70 -28.19
N GLN A 479 -31.98 11.21 -28.55
CA GLN A 479 -30.77 11.54 -27.80
C GLN A 479 -30.39 13.03 -27.94
N PHE A 480 -30.68 13.66 -29.08
CA PHE A 480 -30.50 15.11 -29.26
C PHE A 480 -31.55 15.96 -28.56
N SER A 481 -32.61 15.39 -27.98
CA SER A 481 -33.58 16.19 -27.21
C SER A 481 -32.95 16.87 -26.00
N VAL A 482 -31.83 16.33 -25.49
CA VAL A 482 -31.04 16.95 -24.42
C VAL A 482 -30.64 18.37 -24.76
N LEU A 483 -30.43 18.70 -26.04
CA LEU A 483 -30.07 20.04 -26.49
C LEU A 483 -31.13 21.09 -26.11
N SER A 484 -32.38 20.68 -25.90
CA SER A 484 -33.47 21.58 -25.51
C SER A 484 -33.32 22.19 -24.12
N GLU A 485 -32.46 21.63 -23.26
CA GLU A 485 -32.20 22.14 -21.91
C GLU A 485 -31.42 23.47 -21.95
N ALA A 486 -31.55 24.30 -20.91
CA ALA A 486 -31.02 25.67 -20.89
C ALA A 486 -29.50 25.79 -20.68
N SER A 487 -28.88 24.77 -20.08
CA SER A 487 -27.44 24.68 -19.79
C SER A 487 -26.56 24.79 -21.05
N GLY A 488 -25.37 25.37 -20.92
CA GLY A 488 -24.32 25.32 -21.95
C GLY A 488 -23.81 23.89 -22.21
N LYS A 489 -23.70 23.50 -23.48
CA LYS A 489 -23.36 22.11 -23.87
C LYS A 489 -22.18 22.08 -24.79
N LEU A 490 -21.28 21.11 -24.59
CA LEU A 490 -20.33 20.70 -25.61
C LEU A 490 -20.85 19.44 -26.30
N VAL A 491 -21.07 19.52 -27.61
CA VAL A 491 -21.55 18.40 -28.43
C VAL A 491 -20.48 18.02 -29.44
N LEU A 492 -20.00 16.78 -29.34
CA LEU A 492 -19.13 16.16 -30.35
C LEU A 492 -19.91 15.07 -31.05
N ALA A 493 -19.98 15.11 -32.38
CA ALA A 493 -20.75 14.15 -33.16
C ALA A 493 -19.94 13.60 -34.33
N ASP A 494 -19.94 12.27 -34.50
CA ASP A 494 -19.17 11.57 -35.53
C ASP A 494 -20.07 10.79 -36.50
N GLU A 495 -20.16 11.27 -37.75
CA GLU A 495 -20.80 10.61 -38.90
C GLU A 495 -22.26 10.16 -38.65
N LEU A 496 -23.10 11.10 -38.21
CA LEU A 496 -24.53 10.90 -37.94
C LEU A 496 -25.37 10.57 -39.18
N GLU A 497 -24.86 10.86 -40.38
CA GLU A 497 -25.57 10.67 -41.66
C GLU A 497 -25.80 9.21 -42.07
N SER A 498 -25.21 8.25 -41.36
CA SER A 498 -25.24 6.82 -41.71
C SER A 498 -26.58 6.12 -41.44
N ILE A 499 -27.66 6.87 -41.16
CA ILE A 499 -28.89 6.32 -40.57
C ILE A 499 -30.14 6.57 -41.44
N THR A 500 -30.17 7.58 -42.32
CA THR A 500 -31.33 7.88 -43.22
C THR A 500 -30.91 8.48 -44.56
N GLU A 501 -31.87 8.80 -45.44
CA GLU A 501 -31.63 9.40 -46.76
C GLU A 501 -30.79 10.68 -46.66
N PRO A 502 -29.72 10.85 -47.48
CA PRO A 502 -28.75 11.94 -47.31
C PRO A 502 -29.36 13.34 -47.23
N GLY A 503 -30.37 13.65 -48.06
CA GLY A 503 -31.04 14.95 -48.04
C GLY A 503 -31.89 15.19 -46.79
N ALA A 504 -32.54 14.16 -46.27
CA ALA A 504 -33.29 14.24 -45.02
C ALA A 504 -32.34 14.37 -43.81
N SER A 505 -31.26 13.58 -43.79
CA SER A 505 -30.18 13.69 -42.81
C SER A 505 -29.60 15.10 -42.75
N ALA A 506 -29.28 15.68 -43.92
CA ALA A 506 -28.67 16.99 -44.01
C ALA A 506 -29.55 18.10 -43.40
N ARG A 507 -30.85 18.11 -43.72
CA ARG A 507 -31.82 19.06 -43.15
C ARG A 507 -31.96 18.95 -41.64
N ILE A 508 -31.97 17.71 -41.14
CA ILE A 508 -32.14 17.46 -39.71
C ILE A 508 -30.89 17.88 -38.94
N ILE A 509 -29.70 17.54 -39.44
CA ILE A 509 -28.44 17.99 -38.85
C ILE A 509 -28.35 19.52 -38.91
N ALA A 510 -28.71 20.16 -40.02
CA ALA A 510 -28.77 21.61 -40.12
C ALA A 510 -29.62 22.23 -39.00
N GLY A 511 -30.84 21.72 -38.79
CA GLY A 511 -31.71 22.18 -37.70
C GLY A 511 -31.13 21.95 -36.30
N ILE A 512 -30.38 20.86 -36.08
CA ILE A 512 -29.68 20.60 -34.82
C ILE A 512 -28.55 21.64 -34.59
N LEU A 513 -27.75 21.92 -35.63
CA LEU A 513 -26.67 22.91 -35.55
C LEU A 513 -27.21 24.31 -35.27
N GLU A 514 -28.26 24.71 -35.98
CA GLU A 514 -28.95 25.99 -35.77
C GLU A 514 -29.52 26.11 -34.35
N TYR A 515 -30.12 25.03 -33.84
CA TYR A 515 -30.66 25.01 -32.49
C TYR A 515 -29.54 25.18 -31.44
N LEU A 516 -28.43 24.46 -31.61
CA LEU A 516 -27.27 24.55 -30.73
C LEU A 516 -26.63 25.95 -30.77
N ALA A 517 -26.54 26.56 -31.96
CA ALA A 517 -25.93 27.87 -32.16
C ALA A 517 -26.67 29.01 -31.44
N ARG A 518 -27.95 28.84 -31.07
CA ARG A 518 -28.74 29.82 -30.30
C ARG A 518 -28.20 30.04 -28.88
N SER A 519 -27.51 29.06 -28.31
CA SER A 519 -26.89 29.18 -27.00
C SER A 519 -25.50 29.80 -27.13
N GLU A 520 -25.24 30.86 -26.37
CA GLU A 520 -23.91 31.50 -26.30
C GLU A 520 -22.89 30.67 -25.51
N GLU A 521 -23.38 29.76 -24.67
CA GLU A 521 -22.58 28.90 -23.81
C GLU A 521 -22.32 27.51 -24.41
N SER A 522 -22.92 27.21 -25.56
CA SER A 522 -22.80 25.89 -26.20
C SER A 522 -21.79 25.87 -27.33
N LEU A 523 -21.06 24.75 -27.44
CA LEU A 523 -20.08 24.43 -28.46
C LEU A 523 -20.51 23.16 -29.20
N GLY A 524 -20.24 23.09 -30.50
CA GLY A 524 -20.57 21.94 -31.32
C GLY A 524 -19.51 21.65 -32.37
N ILE A 525 -19.02 20.41 -32.42
CA ILE A 525 -18.18 19.93 -33.53
C ILE A 525 -18.82 18.69 -34.12
N PHE A 526 -19.24 18.79 -35.38
CA PHE A 526 -19.97 17.75 -36.09
C PHE A 526 -19.15 17.29 -37.30
N VAL A 527 -18.69 16.05 -37.25
CA VAL A 527 -18.04 15.40 -38.38
C VAL A 527 -19.10 14.85 -39.32
N SER A 528 -19.03 15.24 -40.61
CA SER A 528 -19.93 14.71 -41.62
C SER A 528 -19.29 14.68 -43.02
N HIS A 529 -19.66 13.69 -43.82
CA HIS A 529 -19.40 13.64 -45.26
C HIS A 529 -20.43 14.44 -46.08
N LEU A 530 -21.51 14.89 -45.45
CA LEU A 530 -22.59 15.66 -46.09
C LEU A 530 -22.45 17.18 -45.82
N SER A 531 -21.26 17.67 -45.48
CA SER A 531 -21.06 19.07 -45.06
C SER A 531 -21.63 20.10 -46.03
N GLU A 532 -21.45 19.91 -47.34
CA GLU A 532 -22.02 20.82 -48.36
C GLU A 532 -23.54 20.84 -48.33
N LEU A 533 -24.18 19.66 -48.33
CA LEU A 533 -25.63 19.55 -48.25
C LEU A 533 -26.19 20.10 -46.94
N ILE A 534 -25.47 19.92 -45.82
CA ILE A 534 -25.89 20.50 -44.53
C ILE A 534 -25.86 22.02 -44.63
N LEU A 535 -24.76 22.61 -45.14
CA LEU A 535 -24.61 24.05 -45.30
C LEU A 535 -25.66 24.66 -46.25
N GLU A 536 -26.02 23.96 -47.32
CA GLU A 536 -27.10 24.38 -48.22
C GLU A 536 -28.47 24.46 -47.52
N ASN A 537 -28.65 23.72 -46.42
CA ASN A 537 -29.89 23.68 -45.65
C ASN A 537 -29.80 24.46 -44.33
N THR A 538 -28.68 25.13 -44.02
CA THR A 538 -28.54 26.00 -42.84
C THR A 538 -28.84 27.46 -43.17
N GLU A 539 -29.62 28.13 -42.31
CA GLU A 539 -29.92 29.56 -42.39
C GLU A 539 -28.97 30.42 -41.54
N THR A 540 -28.30 29.82 -40.55
CA THR A 540 -27.32 30.50 -39.69
C THR A 540 -25.89 30.30 -40.21
N GLU A 541 -25.00 31.24 -39.88
CA GLU A 541 -23.58 31.13 -40.21
C GLU A 541 -22.89 30.01 -39.41
N ILE A 542 -22.71 28.85 -40.05
CA ILE A 542 -21.97 27.70 -39.53
C ILE A 542 -20.60 27.64 -40.19
N ARG A 543 -19.55 27.61 -39.38
CA ARG A 543 -18.17 27.44 -39.86
C ARG A 543 -17.96 26.01 -40.33
N VAL A 544 -17.27 25.82 -41.45
CA VAL A 544 -16.85 24.50 -41.90
C VAL A 544 -15.34 24.44 -41.99
N ASP A 545 -14.73 23.44 -41.37
CA ASP A 545 -13.29 23.24 -41.35
C ASP A 545 -12.93 21.93 -42.07
N GLY A 546 -11.82 21.94 -42.80
CA GLY A 546 -11.47 20.87 -43.74
C GLY A 546 -10.14 20.21 -43.43
N ILE A 547 -10.14 18.89 -43.26
CA ILE A 547 -8.91 18.08 -43.21
C ILE A 547 -8.64 17.51 -44.61
N GLU A 548 -7.65 18.08 -45.29
CA GLU A 548 -7.35 17.79 -46.70
C GLU A 548 -6.15 16.86 -46.88
N ALA A 549 -6.22 16.03 -47.92
CA ALA A 549 -5.05 15.34 -48.43
C ALA A 549 -4.26 16.25 -49.37
N GLU A 550 -2.96 16.42 -49.12
CA GLU A 550 -2.06 17.25 -49.93
C GLU A 550 -1.58 16.50 -51.19
N GLY A 551 -1.61 15.17 -51.18
CA GLY A 551 -1.22 14.37 -52.34
C GLY A 551 -0.88 12.93 -51.99
N LEU A 552 -0.06 12.32 -52.86
CA LEU A 552 0.51 10.98 -52.65
C LEU A 552 2.04 11.08 -52.56
N ASP A 553 2.62 10.36 -51.61
CA ASP A 553 4.07 10.25 -51.47
C ASP A 553 4.70 9.34 -52.54
N SER A 554 6.02 9.12 -52.42
CA SER A 554 6.78 8.24 -53.34
C SER A 554 6.37 6.77 -53.27
N SER A 555 5.75 6.35 -52.17
CA SER A 555 5.19 5.01 -51.96
C SER A 555 3.71 4.89 -52.38
N LEU A 556 3.13 6.00 -52.86
CA LEU A 556 1.74 6.15 -53.25
C LEU A 556 0.75 6.07 -52.08
N GLU A 557 1.20 6.45 -50.89
CA GLU A 557 0.37 6.63 -49.70
C GLU A 557 -0.08 8.09 -49.57
N LEU A 558 -1.25 8.31 -48.97
CA LEU A 558 -1.86 9.63 -48.84
C LEU A 558 -1.07 10.50 -47.84
N ILE A 559 -0.64 11.66 -48.30
CA ILE A 559 -0.12 12.73 -47.45
C ILE A 559 -1.33 13.55 -47.00
N VAL A 560 -1.61 13.59 -45.70
CA VAL A 560 -2.76 14.31 -45.13
C VAL A 560 -2.28 15.37 -44.17
N ASN A 561 -2.68 16.62 -44.40
CA ASN A 561 -2.54 17.66 -43.40
C ASN A 561 -3.62 17.46 -42.35
N ARG A 562 -3.21 17.03 -41.16
CA ARG A 562 -4.12 16.70 -40.06
C ARG A 562 -4.62 17.93 -39.31
N ASN A 563 -4.05 19.11 -39.57
CA ASN A 563 -4.57 20.37 -39.04
C ASN A 563 -5.77 20.82 -39.89
N PRO A 564 -6.95 21.01 -39.28
CA PRO A 564 -8.10 21.53 -40.01
C PRO A 564 -7.82 22.92 -40.59
N ILE A 565 -8.16 23.10 -41.87
CA ILE A 565 -8.15 24.41 -42.53
C ILE A 565 -9.50 25.06 -42.27
N TYR A 566 -9.50 26.21 -41.60
CA TYR A 566 -10.71 26.93 -41.24
C TYR A 566 -11.47 27.48 -42.46
N ASN A 567 -12.79 27.53 -42.37
CA ASN A 567 -13.69 28.07 -43.41
C ASN A 567 -13.51 27.43 -44.81
N ARG A 568 -13.23 26.13 -44.83
CA ARG A 568 -13.01 25.38 -46.06
C ARG A 568 -13.58 23.98 -45.97
N VAL A 569 -14.45 23.64 -46.93
CA VAL A 569 -14.86 22.24 -47.16
C VAL A 569 -13.68 21.49 -47.77
N ALA A 570 -13.33 20.35 -47.17
CA ALA A 570 -12.21 19.55 -47.64
C ALA A 570 -12.47 18.95 -49.03
N ARG A 571 -11.44 18.96 -49.88
CA ARG A 571 -11.51 18.32 -51.20
C ARG A 571 -11.63 16.80 -51.10
N SER A 572 -12.39 16.22 -52.03
CA SER A 572 -12.72 14.80 -52.04
C SER A 572 -11.50 13.93 -52.39
N THR A 573 -11.14 12.99 -51.49
CA THR A 573 -10.13 11.92 -51.66
C THR A 573 -10.22 11.06 -52.95
N PRO A 574 -11.39 10.83 -53.59
CA PRO A 574 -11.51 9.96 -54.75
C PRO A 574 -10.59 10.33 -55.91
N GLU A 575 -10.29 11.62 -56.14
CA GLU A 575 -9.35 12.03 -57.18
C GLU A 575 -7.95 11.43 -56.93
N LEU A 576 -7.46 11.49 -55.69
CA LEU A 576 -6.16 10.96 -55.30
C LEU A 576 -6.14 9.42 -55.31
N ILE A 577 -7.26 8.77 -55.00
CA ILE A 577 -7.39 7.31 -55.12
C ILE A 577 -7.32 6.88 -56.59
N VAL A 578 -8.02 7.60 -57.48
CA VAL A 578 -7.96 7.36 -58.91
C VAL A 578 -6.56 7.63 -59.46
N GLU A 579 -5.88 8.67 -58.96
CA GLU A 579 -4.48 8.94 -59.28
C GLU A 579 -3.53 7.84 -58.81
N ARG A 580 -3.72 7.30 -57.61
CA ARG A 580 -2.95 6.15 -57.10
C ARG A 580 -3.13 4.94 -58.01
N LEU A 581 -4.36 4.62 -58.38
CA LEU A 581 -4.67 3.48 -59.26
C LEU A 581 -4.08 3.69 -60.66
N LEU A 582 -4.14 4.91 -61.19
CA LEU A 582 -3.51 5.30 -62.46
C LEU A 582 -1.97 5.10 -62.43
N ARG A 583 -1.31 5.43 -61.32
CA ARG A 583 0.15 5.28 -61.16
C ARG A 583 0.57 3.81 -60.91
N LYS A 584 -0.32 2.97 -60.37
CA LYS A 584 -0.05 1.53 -60.09
C LYS A 584 -0.34 0.60 -61.27
N THR A 585 -1.16 1.01 -62.23
CA THR A 585 -1.64 0.14 -63.33
C THR A 585 -0.99 0.49 -64.66
N THR A 586 -1.03 -0.46 -65.60
CA THR A 586 -0.50 -0.31 -66.96
C THR A 586 -1.50 -0.83 -68.00
N GLY A 587 -1.41 -0.36 -69.25
CA GLY A 587 -2.28 -0.83 -70.34
C GLY A 587 -3.73 -0.33 -70.22
N LYS A 588 -4.70 -1.18 -70.53
CA LYS A 588 -6.13 -0.80 -70.61
C LYS A 588 -6.72 -0.29 -69.28
N GLU A 589 -6.23 -0.79 -68.15
CA GLU A 589 -6.65 -0.32 -66.82
C GLU A 589 -6.18 1.12 -66.58
N GLN A 590 -4.96 1.45 -67.03
CA GLN A 590 -4.41 2.79 -66.94
C GLN A 590 -5.24 3.79 -67.76
N GLU A 591 -5.68 3.42 -68.97
CA GLU A 591 -6.57 4.23 -69.80
C GLU A 591 -7.92 4.49 -69.12
N PHE A 592 -8.49 3.47 -68.45
CA PHE A 592 -9.73 3.59 -67.68
C PHE A 592 -9.59 4.56 -66.50
N TYR A 593 -8.53 4.43 -65.70
CA TYR A 593 -8.30 5.35 -64.58
C TYR A 593 -7.96 6.77 -65.04
N ALA A 594 -7.28 6.93 -66.18
CA ALA A 594 -7.03 8.25 -66.77
C ALA A 594 -8.35 8.92 -67.19
N HIS A 595 -9.28 8.15 -67.76
CA HIS A 595 -10.61 8.64 -68.10
C HIS A 595 -11.39 9.07 -66.84
N LEU A 596 -11.37 8.27 -65.77
CA LEU A 596 -12.01 8.63 -64.50
C LEU A 596 -11.38 9.89 -63.87
N LYS A 597 -10.05 10.04 -63.91
CA LYS A 597 -9.36 11.22 -63.36
C LYS A 597 -9.84 12.51 -64.03
N ASN A 598 -10.08 12.49 -65.33
CA ASN A 598 -10.55 13.67 -66.06
C ASN A 598 -11.95 14.15 -65.61
N LYS A 599 -12.75 13.31 -64.96
CA LYS A 599 -14.06 13.72 -64.40
C LYS A 599 -13.95 14.59 -63.15
N PHE A 600 -12.80 14.59 -62.47
CA PHE A 600 -12.55 15.41 -61.28
C PHE A 600 -11.96 16.80 -61.60
N LYS A 601 -11.66 17.10 -62.87
CA LYS A 601 -11.04 18.37 -63.31
C LYS A 601 -12.04 19.46 -63.72
N ASN A 602 -13.34 19.23 -63.58
CA ASN A 602 -14.40 20.16 -63.99
C ASN A 602 -15.11 20.78 -62.81
#